data_AF-A0A1E5LEL2-F1
#
_entry.id   AF-A0A1E5LEL2-F1
#
_cell.length_a   1.000
_cell.length_b   1.000
_cell.length_c   1.000
_cell.angle_alpha   90.00
_cell.angle_beta   90.00
_cell.angle_gamma   90.00
#
_symmetry.space_group_name_H-M   'P 1'
#
loop_
_entity.id
_entity.type
_entity.pdbx_description
1 polymer ?
#
loop_
_entity_poly.entity_id
_entity_poly.type
_entity_poly.pdbx_seq_one_letter_code
_entity_poly.pdbx_strand_id
1 'polypeptide(L)'
;MSGYRYLCDLQRECIDATKIFDYVLTSQKQCFENVRFTFTGDIPDGFAAFPVSSCEIDLDSSCDEISDPNNRPIVLVELPDGTDVELEVVTFQKTINLTVVGEFLDTTGAPITTGTATATVVFCPEEVLLCAPTGTIVDCLITDTSSCAVETITPEASSGMGIGNVTVLACQSIQSYAPVKLEILAKICDPRSIIPVPTVCEVNPFPQQCPSVFPGAQC
;
A
#
# COMPACT_ATOMS: atom_id res chain seq x y z
N MET A 1 -16.58 28.44 40.98
CA MET A 1 -15.66 29.51 40.53
C MET A 1 -14.69 28.88 39.56
N SER A 2 -14.79 29.33 38.30
CA SER A 2 -14.20 28.71 37.12
C SER A 2 -12.72 29.07 36.99
N GLY A 3 -11.85 28.06 36.99
CA GLY A 3 -10.41 28.22 36.85
C GLY A 3 -9.96 28.18 35.39
N TYR A 4 -10.38 29.15 34.58
CA TYR A 4 -9.74 29.38 33.28
C TYR A 4 -8.46 30.17 33.52
N ARG A 5 -7.30 29.48 33.54
CA ARG A 5 -6.01 30.14 33.38
C ARG A 5 -5.99 30.80 32.00
N TYR A 6 -5.71 32.09 31.98
CA TYR A 6 -5.66 32.94 30.80
C TYR A 6 -4.79 32.32 29.68
N LEU A 7 -5.40 32.07 28.52
CA LEU A 7 -4.75 31.73 27.24
C LEU A 7 -4.06 32.97 26.60
N CYS A 8 -3.51 33.89 27.41
CA CYS A 8 -3.03 35.20 26.96
C CYS A 8 -1.83 35.16 25.99
N ASP A 9 -1.18 34.01 25.84
CA ASP A 9 0.05 33.85 25.07
C ASP A 9 -0.14 33.10 23.74
N LEU A 10 -1.38 32.71 23.40
CA LEU A 10 -1.68 32.06 22.13
C LEU A 10 -2.23 33.08 21.12
N GLN A 11 -1.65 33.09 19.92
CA GLN A 11 -2.12 33.87 18.79
C GLN A 11 -2.83 32.96 17.79
N ARG A 12 -3.75 33.55 17.01
CA ARG A 12 -4.40 32.86 15.89
C ARG A 12 -3.39 32.79 14.76
N GLU A 13 -2.97 31.59 14.45
CA GLU A 13 -2.05 31.31 13.35
C GLU A 13 -2.78 30.52 12.27
N CYS A 14 -2.49 30.83 11.01
CA CYS A 14 -2.99 30.10 9.86
C CYS A 14 -1.87 29.25 9.27
N ILE A 15 -2.03 27.92 9.30
CA ILE A 15 -1.06 26.98 8.76
C ILE A 15 -1.65 26.20 7.59
N ASP A 16 -0.79 25.84 6.64
CA ASP A 16 -1.13 24.84 5.63
C ASP A 16 -1.01 23.45 6.25
N ALA A 17 -2.03 22.62 6.02
CA ALA A 17 -2.06 21.24 6.46
C ALA A 17 -2.75 20.36 5.42
N THR A 18 -2.49 19.06 5.45
CA THR A 18 -3.22 18.08 4.63
C THR A 18 -4.32 17.46 5.49
N LYS A 19 -5.58 17.64 5.09
CA LYS A 19 -6.71 16.99 5.74
C LYS A 19 -7.02 15.68 5.02
N ILE A 20 -7.08 14.60 5.78
CA ILE A 20 -7.62 13.30 5.33
C ILE A 20 -9.14 13.34 5.53
N PHE A 21 -9.90 13.02 4.50
CA PHE A 21 -11.37 13.00 4.52
C PHE A 21 -11.89 11.59 4.78
N ASP A 22 -11.24 10.59 4.18
CA ASP A 22 -11.52 9.18 4.38
C ASP A 22 -10.24 8.35 4.32
N TYR A 23 -10.25 7.21 4.98
CA TYR A 23 -9.16 6.26 5.04
C TYR A 23 -9.68 4.84 5.18
N VAL A 24 -9.40 3.99 4.20
CA VAL A 24 -9.87 2.61 4.15
C VAL A 24 -8.70 1.66 3.91
N LEU A 25 -8.61 0.64 4.76
CA LEU A 25 -7.78 -0.55 4.53
C LEU A 25 -8.67 -1.65 3.98
N THR A 26 -8.31 -2.19 2.83
CA THR A 26 -9.05 -3.31 2.22
C THR A 26 -8.07 -4.28 1.54
N SER A 27 -8.59 -5.41 1.09
CA SER A 27 -7.82 -6.40 0.38
C SER A 27 -8.64 -7.05 -0.73
N GLN A 28 -8.02 -7.29 -1.87
CA GLN A 28 -8.63 -7.98 -2.99
C GLN A 28 -7.80 -9.22 -3.35
N LYS A 29 -8.47 -10.37 -3.43
CA LYS A 29 -7.87 -11.62 -3.89
C LYS A 29 -8.34 -11.92 -5.31
N GLN A 30 -7.39 -12.14 -6.23
CA GLN A 30 -7.70 -12.54 -7.60
C GLN A 30 -6.79 -13.68 -8.05
N CYS A 31 -7.37 -14.63 -8.77
CA CYS A 31 -6.65 -15.69 -9.45
C CYS A 31 -6.50 -15.33 -10.93
N PHE A 32 -5.29 -15.46 -11.44
CA PHE A 32 -4.93 -15.23 -12.82
C PHE A 32 -4.51 -16.56 -13.44
N GLU A 33 -5.21 -16.96 -14.50
CA GLU A 33 -4.90 -18.16 -15.24
C GLU A 33 -3.99 -17.84 -16.43
N ASN A 34 -3.11 -18.77 -16.74
CA ASN A 34 -2.22 -18.69 -17.90
C ASN A 34 -1.36 -17.40 -17.96
N VAL A 35 -0.87 -16.95 -16.80
CA VAL A 35 0.02 -15.79 -16.71
C VAL A 35 1.36 -16.13 -17.36
N ARG A 36 1.83 -15.24 -18.22
CA ARG A 36 3.14 -15.35 -18.84
C ARG A 36 4.23 -14.80 -17.93
N PHE A 37 5.22 -15.64 -17.67
CA PHE A 37 6.43 -15.32 -16.95
C PHE A 37 7.60 -15.22 -17.92
N THR A 38 8.45 -14.23 -17.71
CA THR A 38 9.71 -14.07 -18.44
C THR A 38 10.84 -14.51 -17.53
N PHE A 39 11.58 -15.55 -17.92
CA PHE A 39 12.75 -15.98 -17.17
C PHE A 39 13.90 -14.99 -17.38
N THR A 40 14.72 -14.83 -16.35
CA THR A 40 15.86 -13.91 -16.34
C THR A 40 17.14 -14.67 -16.05
N GLY A 41 18.25 -14.28 -16.70
CA GLY A 41 19.55 -14.95 -16.57
C GLY A 41 19.72 -16.15 -17.50
N ASP A 42 20.59 -17.08 -17.08
CA ASP A 42 20.91 -18.29 -17.84
C ASP A 42 19.79 -19.33 -17.70
N ILE A 43 19.07 -19.56 -18.78
CA ILE A 43 17.94 -20.50 -18.83
C ILE A 43 18.46 -21.85 -19.33
N PRO A 44 18.33 -22.96 -18.56
CA PRO A 44 18.75 -24.27 -19.03
C PRO A 44 17.96 -24.72 -20.27
N ASP A 45 18.65 -25.21 -21.29
CA ASP A 45 17.99 -25.78 -22.46
C ASP A 45 17.17 -27.03 -22.07
N GLY A 46 15.92 -27.07 -22.51
CA GLY A 46 15.08 -28.26 -22.39
C GLY A 46 14.59 -28.60 -20.97
N PHE A 47 14.55 -27.62 -20.05
CA PHE A 47 13.83 -27.81 -18.78
C PHE A 47 12.34 -28.08 -19.02
N ALA A 48 11.70 -28.84 -18.14
CA ALA A 48 10.31 -29.28 -18.26
C ALA A 48 9.36 -28.54 -17.32
N ALA A 49 9.83 -28.09 -16.17
CA ALA A 49 9.03 -27.40 -15.18
C ALA A 49 9.88 -26.45 -14.33
N PHE A 50 9.23 -25.45 -13.76
CA PHE A 50 9.81 -24.52 -12.81
C PHE A 50 8.90 -24.41 -11.58
N PRO A 51 9.01 -25.32 -10.59
CA PRO A 51 8.38 -25.15 -9.28
C PRO A 51 8.88 -23.87 -8.62
N VAL A 52 7.94 -23.06 -8.16
CA VAL A 52 8.23 -21.77 -7.52
C VAL A 52 8.40 -21.99 -6.02
N SER A 53 9.49 -21.47 -5.46
CA SER A 53 9.80 -21.52 -4.03
C SER A 53 9.49 -20.22 -3.30
N SER A 54 9.56 -19.07 -3.99
CA SER A 54 9.12 -17.78 -3.46
C SER A 54 8.44 -16.92 -4.53
N CYS A 55 7.52 -16.09 -4.08
CA CYS A 55 6.81 -15.12 -4.91
C CYS A 55 6.77 -13.79 -4.14
N GLU A 56 7.24 -12.73 -4.77
CA GLU A 56 7.31 -11.38 -4.22
C GLU A 56 6.56 -10.40 -5.14
N ILE A 57 5.90 -9.42 -4.54
CA ILE A 57 5.26 -8.31 -5.25
C ILE A 57 6.27 -7.16 -5.27
N ASP A 58 6.56 -6.66 -6.46
CA ASP A 58 7.57 -5.62 -6.63
C ASP A 58 7.04 -4.25 -6.18
N LEU A 59 7.95 -3.40 -5.68
CA LEU A 59 7.65 -2.07 -5.16
C LEU A 59 7.13 -1.08 -6.22
N ASP A 60 7.32 -1.37 -7.50
CA ASP A 60 6.84 -0.56 -8.62
C ASP A 60 5.42 -0.95 -9.09
N SER A 61 4.77 -1.89 -8.38
CA SER A 61 3.34 -2.17 -8.54
C SER A 61 2.51 -0.91 -8.24
N SER A 62 1.46 -0.68 -9.03
CA SER A 62 0.64 0.53 -8.93
C SER A 62 -0.82 0.22 -8.58
N CYS A 63 -1.46 1.18 -7.91
CA CYS A 63 -2.91 1.24 -7.72
C CYS A 63 -3.36 2.66 -8.03
N ASP A 64 -4.05 2.82 -9.16
CA ASP A 64 -4.35 4.13 -9.71
C ASP A 64 -5.87 4.35 -9.75
N GLU A 65 -6.33 5.55 -9.37
CA GLU A 65 -7.69 5.98 -9.63
C GLU A 65 -7.89 6.11 -11.15
N ILE A 66 -8.90 5.42 -11.68
CA ILE A 66 -9.30 5.50 -13.09
C ILE A 66 -10.64 6.22 -13.29
N SER A 67 -11.37 6.53 -12.22
CA SER A 67 -12.54 7.41 -12.25
C SER A 67 -12.16 8.88 -12.48
N ASP A 68 -13.09 9.72 -12.93
CA ASP A 68 -12.87 11.17 -13.08
C ASP A 68 -12.89 11.86 -11.71
N PRO A 69 -11.77 12.41 -11.21
CA PRO A 69 -11.71 13.04 -9.89
C PRO A 69 -12.62 14.26 -9.72
N ASN A 70 -13.11 14.85 -10.82
CA ASN A 70 -13.99 16.01 -10.80
C ASN A 70 -15.48 15.67 -10.91
N ASN A 71 -15.80 14.40 -11.21
CA ASN A 71 -17.17 13.96 -11.47
C ASN A 71 -17.38 12.49 -11.09
N ARG A 72 -17.04 12.15 -9.84
CA ARG A 72 -17.26 10.81 -9.29
C ARG A 72 -18.77 10.56 -9.08
N PRO A 73 -19.29 9.37 -9.39
CA PRO A 73 -20.70 9.04 -9.11
C PRO A 73 -21.00 9.11 -7.62
N ILE A 74 -22.08 9.78 -7.23
CA ILE A 74 -22.53 9.88 -5.84
C ILE A 74 -23.57 8.79 -5.56
N VAL A 75 -23.42 8.13 -4.41
CA VAL A 75 -24.34 7.12 -3.89
C VAL A 75 -24.78 7.51 -2.48
N LEU A 76 -26.08 7.45 -2.23
CA LEU A 76 -26.66 7.60 -0.89
C LEU A 76 -26.59 6.26 -0.15
N VAL A 77 -25.97 6.26 1.02
CA VAL A 77 -25.85 5.07 1.88
C VAL A 77 -26.44 5.39 3.24
N GLU A 78 -27.33 4.51 3.72
CA GLU A 78 -27.86 4.59 5.08
C GLU A 78 -26.84 3.93 6.04
N LEU A 79 -26.34 4.70 7.00
CA LEU A 79 -25.46 4.21 8.05
C LEU A 79 -26.25 3.36 9.07
N PRO A 80 -25.57 2.53 9.90
CA PRO A 80 -26.25 1.70 10.90
C PRO A 80 -27.09 2.48 11.94
N ASP A 81 -26.87 3.79 12.07
CA ASP A 81 -27.63 4.68 12.95
C ASP A 81 -28.87 5.30 12.27
N GLY A 82 -29.14 4.96 11.01
CA GLY A 82 -30.27 5.45 10.22
C GLY A 82 -30.02 6.80 9.53
N THR A 83 -28.77 7.29 9.53
CA THR A 83 -28.40 8.53 8.84
C THR A 83 -28.01 8.25 7.39
N ASP A 84 -28.60 8.99 6.45
CA ASP A 84 -28.18 8.97 5.06
C ASP A 84 -26.91 9.81 4.86
N VAL A 85 -25.90 9.21 4.23
CA VAL A 85 -24.67 9.89 3.82
C VAL A 85 -24.43 9.76 2.32
N GLU A 86 -23.93 10.84 1.72
CA GLU A 86 -23.46 10.84 0.33
C GLU A 86 -22.00 10.40 0.29
N LEU A 87 -21.74 9.29 -0.38
CA LEU A 87 -20.40 8.79 -0.66
C LEU A 87 -20.16 8.78 -2.17
N GLU A 88 -18.90 8.89 -2.57
CA GLU A 88 -18.51 8.85 -3.97
C GLU A 88 -17.92 7.48 -4.34
N VAL A 89 -18.29 6.98 -5.51
CA VAL A 89 -17.73 5.76 -6.08
C VAL A 89 -16.40 6.10 -6.73
N VAL A 90 -15.32 5.53 -6.21
CA VAL A 90 -13.97 5.66 -6.77
C VAL A 90 -13.56 4.32 -7.36
N THR A 91 -13.15 4.33 -8.63
CA THR A 91 -12.74 3.11 -9.32
C THR A 91 -11.22 3.06 -9.42
N PHE A 92 -10.63 1.95 -8.98
CA PHE A 92 -9.20 1.71 -9.01
C PHE A 92 -8.82 0.61 -9.98
N GLN A 93 -7.67 0.78 -10.63
CA GLN A 93 -7.00 -0.28 -11.39
C GLN A 93 -5.64 -0.58 -10.75
N LYS A 94 -5.36 -1.86 -10.53
CA LYS A 94 -4.09 -2.30 -9.97
C LYS A 94 -3.27 -3.03 -11.01
N THR A 95 -2.00 -2.69 -11.08
CA THR A 95 -1.01 -3.39 -11.88
C THR A 95 0.03 -3.94 -10.92
N ILE A 96 0.08 -5.26 -10.78
CA ILE A 96 0.99 -5.96 -9.88
C ILE A 96 2.13 -6.55 -10.69
N ASN A 97 3.34 -6.12 -10.40
CA ASN A 97 4.56 -6.75 -10.89
C ASN A 97 5.02 -7.79 -9.88
N LEU A 98 5.41 -8.95 -10.40
CA LEU A 98 5.74 -10.13 -9.62
C LEU A 98 7.15 -10.58 -9.98
N THR A 99 7.93 -10.88 -8.96
CA THR A 99 9.20 -11.60 -9.08
C THR A 99 9.07 -12.94 -8.37
N VAL A 100 9.36 -14.03 -9.08
CA VAL A 100 9.37 -15.38 -8.52
C VAL A 100 10.75 -16.02 -8.59
N VAL A 101 11.07 -16.79 -7.56
CA VAL A 101 12.29 -17.62 -7.51
C VAL A 101 11.87 -19.08 -7.46
N GLY A 102 12.61 -19.94 -8.15
CA GLY A 102 12.31 -21.35 -8.25
C GLY A 102 13.48 -22.16 -8.78
N GLU A 103 13.23 -23.44 -9.06
CA GLU A 103 14.23 -24.37 -9.58
C GLU A 103 13.82 -24.84 -10.97
N PHE A 104 14.74 -24.84 -11.93
CA PHE A 104 14.53 -25.50 -13.22
C PHE A 104 14.65 -27.01 -13.03
N LEU A 105 13.62 -27.75 -13.44
CA LEU A 105 13.63 -29.22 -13.44
C LEU A 105 13.79 -29.76 -14.86
N ASP A 106 14.54 -30.85 -15.01
CA ASP A 106 14.63 -31.59 -16.27
C ASP A 106 13.38 -32.45 -16.55
N THR A 107 13.38 -33.18 -17.66
CA THR A 107 12.27 -34.08 -18.05
C THR A 107 12.07 -35.27 -17.12
N THR A 108 13.03 -35.56 -16.24
CA THR A 108 12.94 -36.60 -15.20
C THR A 108 12.46 -36.05 -13.86
N GLY A 109 12.34 -34.72 -13.73
CA GLY A 109 12.00 -34.03 -12.49
C GLY A 109 13.20 -33.74 -11.59
N ALA A 110 14.44 -33.93 -12.07
CA ALA A 110 15.63 -33.64 -11.30
C ALA A 110 15.98 -32.14 -11.37
N PRO A 111 16.41 -31.52 -10.25
CA PRO A 111 16.78 -30.11 -10.22
C PRO A 111 18.08 -29.87 -11.01
N ILE A 112 18.05 -28.85 -11.87
CA ILE A 112 19.19 -28.41 -12.68
C ILE A 112 19.90 -27.24 -11.98
N THR A 113 19.17 -26.14 -11.76
CA THR A 113 19.66 -24.91 -11.13
C THR A 113 18.49 -24.04 -10.67
N THR A 114 18.75 -23.08 -9.78
CA THR A 114 17.80 -22.05 -9.40
C THR A 114 17.72 -20.95 -10.47
N GLY A 115 16.55 -20.32 -10.59
CA GLY A 115 16.33 -19.20 -11.50
C GLY A 115 15.31 -18.20 -10.98
N THR A 116 15.15 -17.13 -11.73
CA THR A 116 14.20 -16.04 -11.45
C THR A 116 13.32 -15.78 -12.66
N ALA A 117 12.04 -15.51 -12.43
CA ALA A 117 11.11 -15.11 -13.48
C ALA A 117 10.25 -13.95 -13.02
N THR A 118 9.80 -13.13 -13.97
CA THR A 118 8.93 -11.98 -13.68
C THR A 118 7.65 -12.02 -14.49
N ALA A 119 6.58 -11.46 -13.94
CA ALA A 119 5.31 -11.32 -14.61
C ALA A 119 4.59 -10.05 -14.16
N THR A 120 3.67 -9.56 -14.99
CA THR A 120 2.77 -8.46 -14.62
C THR A 120 1.34 -8.94 -14.76
N VAL A 121 0.51 -8.69 -13.75
CA VAL A 121 -0.92 -8.97 -13.76
C VAL A 121 -1.72 -7.71 -13.48
N VAL A 122 -2.86 -7.57 -14.14
CA VAL A 122 -3.76 -6.41 -13.98
C VAL A 122 -5.05 -6.89 -13.37
N PHE A 123 -5.40 -6.37 -12.20
CA PHE A 123 -6.65 -6.72 -11.52
C PHE A 123 -7.86 -6.20 -12.29
N CYS A 124 -9.00 -6.86 -12.10
CA CYS A 124 -10.27 -6.26 -12.53
C CYS A 124 -10.49 -4.94 -11.76
N PRO A 125 -11.05 -3.90 -12.42
CA PRO A 125 -11.38 -2.66 -11.74
C PRO A 125 -12.20 -2.91 -10.47
N GLU A 126 -11.80 -2.24 -9.39
CA GLU A 126 -12.48 -2.31 -8.10
C GLU A 126 -13.15 -0.97 -7.82
N GLU A 127 -14.39 -1.00 -7.35
CA GLU A 127 -15.11 0.19 -6.88
C GLU A 127 -15.09 0.24 -5.36
N VAL A 128 -14.74 1.40 -4.81
CA VAL A 128 -14.74 1.67 -3.37
C VAL A 128 -15.55 2.93 -3.11
N LEU A 129 -16.43 2.88 -2.12
CA LEU A 129 -17.18 4.04 -1.65
C LEU A 129 -16.31 4.84 -0.67
N LEU A 130 -16.09 6.13 -0.96
CA LEU A 130 -15.24 7.00 -0.15
C LEU A 130 -15.89 8.36 0.07
N CYS A 131 -15.61 8.99 1.21
CA CYS A 131 -15.78 10.43 1.36
C CYS A 131 -14.65 11.16 0.61
N ALA A 132 -14.84 11.38 -0.69
CA ALA A 132 -13.83 11.92 -1.60
C ALA A 132 -14.30 13.15 -2.39
N PRO A 133 -14.85 14.20 -1.75
CA PRO A 133 -15.50 15.31 -2.46
C PRO A 133 -14.60 15.97 -3.52
N THR A 134 -15.22 16.63 -4.51
CA THR A 134 -14.50 17.35 -5.57
C THR A 134 -13.39 18.26 -5.01
N GLY A 135 -12.19 18.15 -5.59
CA GLY A 135 -10.99 18.86 -5.12
C GLY A 135 -10.14 18.06 -4.14
N THR A 136 -10.55 16.85 -3.75
CA THR A 136 -9.69 15.88 -3.07
C THR A 136 -8.90 15.02 -4.05
N ILE A 137 -7.69 14.67 -3.62
CA ILE A 137 -6.84 13.67 -4.25
C ILE A 137 -7.12 12.35 -3.56
N VAL A 138 -7.27 11.28 -4.34
CA VAL A 138 -7.37 9.93 -3.80
C VAL A 138 -6.10 9.18 -4.14
N ASP A 139 -5.52 8.56 -3.13
CA ASP A 139 -4.26 7.83 -3.21
C ASP A 139 -4.48 6.39 -2.74
N CYS A 140 -3.97 5.44 -3.50
CA CYS A 140 -4.08 4.01 -3.24
C CYS A 140 -2.69 3.39 -3.21
N LEU A 141 -2.30 2.92 -2.04
CA LEU A 141 -1.01 2.28 -1.82
C LEU A 141 -1.19 0.78 -1.62
N ILE A 142 -0.48 -0.02 -2.41
CA ILE A 142 -0.35 -1.46 -2.18
C ILE A 142 0.59 -1.68 -1.00
N THR A 143 0.12 -2.38 0.03
CA THR A 143 0.87 -2.56 1.27
C THR A 143 1.79 -3.78 1.22
N ASP A 144 2.80 -3.78 2.09
CA ASP A 144 3.76 -4.87 2.30
C ASP A 144 3.12 -6.17 2.83
N THR A 145 1.90 -6.07 3.36
CA THR A 145 1.07 -7.22 3.75
C THR A 145 0.42 -7.94 2.56
N SER A 146 0.64 -7.47 1.33
CA SER A 146 0.23 -8.17 0.11
C SER A 146 1.04 -9.45 -0.10
N SER A 147 0.46 -10.43 -0.79
CA SER A 147 1.13 -11.71 -1.04
C SER A 147 0.73 -12.31 -2.38
N CYS A 148 1.60 -13.15 -2.92
CA CYS A 148 1.33 -13.91 -4.13
C CYS A 148 1.72 -15.38 -3.97
N ALA A 149 1.05 -16.23 -4.72
CA ALA A 149 1.30 -17.67 -4.75
C ALA A 149 1.29 -18.16 -6.19
N VAL A 150 2.34 -18.89 -6.56
CA VAL A 150 2.51 -19.57 -7.83
C VAL A 150 3.04 -20.96 -7.49
N GLU A 151 2.45 -22.00 -8.06
CA GLU A 151 2.89 -23.38 -7.77
C GLU A 151 4.01 -23.80 -8.71
N THR A 152 3.75 -23.75 -10.01
CA THR A 152 4.68 -24.20 -11.04
C THR A 152 4.46 -23.40 -12.32
N ILE A 153 5.56 -23.06 -12.98
CA ILE A 153 5.59 -22.44 -14.30
C ILE A 153 6.03 -23.50 -15.32
N THR A 154 5.27 -23.64 -16.40
CA THR A 154 5.57 -24.55 -17.50
C THR A 154 6.23 -23.78 -18.64
N PRO A 155 7.37 -24.22 -19.18
CA PRO A 155 8.04 -23.52 -20.28
C PRO A 155 7.16 -23.39 -21.53
N GLU A 156 7.18 -22.21 -22.16
CA GLU A 156 6.73 -22.04 -23.53
C GLU A 156 7.88 -22.41 -24.48
N ALA A 157 7.57 -23.08 -25.59
CA ALA A 157 8.59 -23.53 -26.53
C ALA A 157 9.40 -22.34 -27.07
N SER A 158 10.72 -22.38 -26.90
CA SER A 158 11.73 -21.51 -27.55
C SER A 158 11.71 -20.00 -27.23
N SER A 159 11.01 -19.55 -26.19
CA SER A 159 10.83 -18.11 -25.92
C SER A 159 11.53 -17.58 -24.66
N GLY A 160 12.15 -18.42 -23.84
CA GLY A 160 12.60 -18.01 -22.51
C GLY A 160 11.45 -17.51 -21.62
N MET A 161 10.22 -17.90 -21.96
CA MET A 161 9.00 -17.60 -21.22
C MET A 161 8.38 -18.90 -20.71
N GLY A 162 7.47 -18.76 -19.75
CA GLY A 162 6.65 -19.86 -19.26
C GLY A 162 5.27 -19.39 -18.86
N ILE A 163 4.37 -20.34 -18.68
CA ILE A 163 2.98 -20.11 -18.27
C ILE A 163 2.74 -20.73 -16.90
N GLY A 164 2.15 -19.96 -15.99
CA GLY A 164 1.74 -20.42 -14.68
C GLY A 164 0.42 -19.77 -14.24
N ASN A 165 -0.22 -20.35 -13.23
CA ASN A 165 -1.37 -19.74 -12.57
C ASN A 165 -0.89 -19.01 -11.32
N VAL A 166 -1.43 -17.81 -11.10
CA VAL A 166 -1.03 -16.93 -10.00
C VAL A 166 -2.24 -16.59 -9.16
N THR A 167 -2.12 -16.72 -7.85
CA THR A 167 -3.08 -16.11 -6.92
C THR A 167 -2.41 -14.92 -6.25
N VAL A 168 -3.01 -13.74 -6.35
CA VAL A 168 -2.51 -12.53 -5.68
C VAL A 168 -3.55 -12.06 -4.67
N LEU A 169 -3.11 -11.79 -3.45
CA LEU A 169 -3.82 -11.05 -2.42
C LEU A 169 -3.18 -9.65 -2.33
N ALA A 170 -3.82 -8.66 -2.94
CA ALA A 170 -3.40 -7.27 -2.85
C ALA A 170 -4.07 -6.61 -1.64
N CYS A 171 -3.28 -6.26 -0.64
CA CYS A 171 -3.70 -5.45 0.49
C CYS A 171 -3.41 -3.99 0.16
N GLN A 172 -4.34 -3.10 0.49
CA GLN A 172 -4.23 -1.70 0.09
C GLN A 172 -4.72 -0.73 1.14
N SER A 173 -4.08 0.44 1.12
CA SER A 173 -4.38 1.61 1.93
C SER A 173 -4.85 2.72 1.02
N ILE A 174 -6.15 3.01 1.06
CA ILE A 174 -6.77 4.03 0.23
C ILE A 174 -7.11 5.23 1.11
N GLN A 175 -6.73 6.43 0.67
CA GLN A 175 -7.00 7.66 1.40
C GLN A 175 -7.46 8.77 0.46
N SER A 176 -8.43 9.56 0.90
CA SER A 176 -8.81 10.81 0.24
C SER A 176 -8.29 11.99 1.05
N TYR A 177 -7.62 12.94 0.40
CA TYR A 177 -7.05 14.10 1.09
C TYR A 177 -7.03 15.36 0.23
N ALA A 178 -6.96 16.53 0.90
CA ALA A 178 -6.75 17.80 0.23
C ALA A 178 -5.91 18.76 1.11
N PRO A 179 -5.14 19.67 0.50
CA PRO A 179 -4.53 20.77 1.23
C PRO A 179 -5.61 21.71 1.77
N VAL A 180 -5.52 22.05 3.04
CA VAL A 180 -6.43 22.95 3.74
C VAL A 180 -5.65 23.99 4.52
N LYS A 181 -6.31 25.10 4.85
CA LYS A 181 -5.79 26.10 5.79
C LYS A 181 -6.45 25.90 7.14
N LEU A 182 -5.65 25.62 8.16
CA LEU A 182 -6.13 25.48 9.53
C LEU A 182 -5.83 26.74 10.31
N GLU A 183 -6.85 27.27 10.98
CA GLU A 183 -6.68 28.28 12.01
C GLU A 183 -6.45 27.58 13.35
N ILE A 184 -5.28 27.79 13.95
CA ILE A 184 -4.90 27.20 15.23
C ILE A 184 -4.54 28.30 16.22
N LEU A 185 -4.72 28.01 17.51
CA LEU A 185 -4.17 28.83 18.59
C LEU A 185 -2.79 28.31 18.93
N ALA A 186 -1.75 29.01 18.49
CA ALA A 186 -0.36 28.60 18.65
C ALA A 186 0.50 29.75 19.19
N LYS A 187 1.70 29.41 19.67
CA LYS A 187 2.74 30.35 20.03
C LYS A 187 3.96 30.04 19.17
N ILE A 188 4.65 31.07 18.68
CA ILE A 188 5.89 30.90 17.92
C ILE A 188 6.91 30.18 18.82
N CYS A 189 7.51 29.11 18.30
CA CYS A 189 8.57 28.39 19.01
C CYS A 189 9.80 29.29 19.17
N ASP A 190 10.19 29.57 20.41
CA ASP A 190 11.50 30.16 20.66
C ASP A 190 12.60 29.13 20.34
N PRO A 191 13.69 29.53 19.64
CA PRO A 191 14.80 28.61 19.39
C PRO A 191 15.39 28.12 20.71
N ARG A 192 15.49 26.80 20.88
CA ARG A 192 16.14 26.20 22.05
C ARG A 192 17.61 26.65 22.13
N SER A 193 18.12 26.85 23.33
CA SER A 193 19.56 27.09 23.54
C SER A 193 20.41 25.93 23.00
N ILE A 194 21.66 26.21 22.65
CA ILE A 194 22.62 25.18 22.25
C ILE A 194 22.76 24.16 23.39
N ILE A 195 22.48 22.89 23.10
CA ILE A 195 22.73 21.80 24.04
C ILE A 195 24.21 21.46 23.88
N PRO A 196 25.05 21.69 24.91
CA PRO A 196 26.46 21.31 24.83
C PRO A 196 26.56 19.79 24.63
N VAL A 197 27.44 19.36 23.73
CA VAL A 197 27.73 17.93 23.54
C VAL A 197 28.35 17.42 24.83
N PRO A 198 27.75 16.44 25.53
CA PRO A 198 28.37 15.87 26.72
C PRO A 198 29.73 15.26 26.35
N THR A 199 30.78 15.60 27.10
CA THR A 199 32.15 15.11 26.89
C THR A 199 32.34 13.64 27.31
N VAL A 200 31.25 12.95 27.66
CA VAL A 200 31.22 11.52 27.97
C VAL A 200 30.09 10.93 27.14
N CYS A 201 30.42 9.94 26.30
CA CYS A 201 29.42 9.11 25.66
C CYS A 201 28.72 8.29 26.75
N GLU A 202 27.59 8.76 27.24
CA GLU A 202 26.62 7.84 27.83
C GLU A 202 26.16 6.90 26.71
N VAL A 203 26.31 5.60 26.95
CA VAL A 203 25.74 4.56 26.09
C VAL A 203 24.24 4.78 26.09
N ASN A 204 23.74 5.30 24.97
CA ASN A 204 22.33 5.48 24.71
C ASN A 204 21.62 4.11 24.82
N PRO A 205 20.71 3.86 25.78
CA PRO A 205 19.68 2.89 25.53
C PRO A 205 18.72 3.58 24.55
N PHE A 206 18.58 3.01 23.35
CA PHE A 206 17.51 3.39 22.43
C PHE A 206 16.17 3.55 23.19
N PRO A 207 15.30 4.47 22.76
CA PRO A 207 14.00 4.66 23.39
C PRO A 207 13.21 3.35 23.37
N GLN A 208 12.74 2.88 24.53
CA GLN A 208 11.80 1.77 24.58
C GLN A 208 10.49 2.21 23.91
N GLN A 209 10.15 1.57 22.80
CA GLN A 209 8.79 1.59 22.26
C GLN A 209 7.88 0.84 23.24
N CYS A 210 6.84 1.50 23.77
CA CYS A 210 5.87 0.87 24.67
C CYS A 210 4.49 0.80 23.99
N PRO A 211 3.92 -0.41 23.81
CA PRO A 211 2.73 -0.66 22.99
C PRO A 211 1.39 -0.14 23.53
N SER A 212 1.39 0.73 24.55
CA SER A 212 0.23 1.57 24.86
C SER A 212 0.13 2.79 23.92
N VAL A 213 1.22 3.07 23.17
CA VAL A 213 1.28 4.04 22.07
C VAL A 213 0.37 3.51 20.95
N PHE A 214 -0.85 4.02 20.87
CA PHE A 214 -1.14 5.13 19.98
C PHE A 214 -1.52 4.65 18.56
N PRO A 215 -2.82 4.60 18.25
CA PRO A 215 -3.94 4.59 19.20
C PRO A 215 -4.66 3.23 19.16
N GLY A 216 -4.66 2.46 20.24
CA GLY A 216 -5.50 2.64 21.45
C GLY A 216 -5.30 1.45 22.40
N ALA A 217 -5.93 1.36 23.59
CA ALA A 217 -7.37 1.49 23.85
C ALA A 217 -7.71 2.58 24.89
N GLN A 218 -8.88 3.20 24.72
CA GLN A 218 -9.61 3.86 25.81
C GLN A 218 -10.91 3.07 26.04
N CYS A 219 -10.80 2.02 26.83
CA CYS A 219 -11.84 1.51 27.75
C CYS A 219 -11.09 1.04 29.00
#